data_AF-S9U611-F1
#
_entry.id   AF-S9U611-F1
#
_cell.length_a   1.000
_cell.length_b   1.000
_cell.length_c   1.000
_cell.angle_alpha   90.00
_cell.angle_beta   90.00
_cell.angle_gamma   90.00
#
_symmetry.space_group_name_H-M   'P 1'
#
loop_
_entity.id
_entity.type
_entity.pdbx_description
1 polymer ?
#
loop_
_entity_poly.entity_id
_entity_poly.type
_entity_poly.pdbx_seq_one_letter_code
_entity_poly.pdbx_strand_id
1 'polypeptide(L)'
;MLRLTQLLCKVQSHQKKRAQHPNAGTRFGRVYNRGFIRYGFGGFGMSVYSPKKNRNFTVEPPQESVPDVLAADRGLTPTTRSLSPNFRAFALDDGGVLMTHPSHEQVMRWGQGVRQAEGRATGMTAMDEAVNARIQSIIADNTIENVSLQHWRKNHMWNLVKAHGRLQRRWGTPDFVKGARTTLYNN
;
A
#
# COMPACT_ATOMS: atom_id res chain seq x y z
N MET A 1 43.32 -2.09 9.19
CA MET A 1 42.72 -2.11 7.83
C MET A 1 42.15 -3.50 7.56
N LEU A 2 40.86 -3.71 7.82
CA LEU A 2 40.16 -4.95 7.47
C LEU A 2 39.12 -4.62 6.39
N ARG A 3 39.32 -5.22 5.22
CA ARG A 3 38.50 -5.02 4.02
C ARG A 3 37.11 -5.63 4.25
N LEU A 4 36.08 -4.81 4.06
CA LEU A 4 34.68 -5.21 4.03
C LEU A 4 34.42 -6.04 2.76
N THR A 5 34.42 -7.37 2.87
CA THR A 5 33.84 -8.25 1.86
C THR A 5 32.40 -8.56 2.26
N GLN A 6 31.45 -7.75 1.78
CA GLN A 6 30.05 -8.14 1.76
C GLN A 6 29.89 -9.27 0.72
N LEU A 7 29.93 -10.52 1.18
CA LEU A 7 29.56 -11.68 0.38
C LEU A 7 28.04 -11.67 0.18
N LEU A 8 27.60 -11.00 -0.89
CA LEU A 8 26.30 -11.23 -1.51
C LEU A 8 26.28 -12.66 -2.08
N CYS A 9 26.06 -13.66 -1.23
CA CYS A 9 25.75 -15.01 -1.68
C CYS A 9 24.31 -15.05 -2.21
N LYS A 10 24.07 -14.47 -3.39
CA LYS A 10 22.95 -14.86 -4.24
C LYS A 10 23.25 -16.27 -4.76
N VAL A 11 22.95 -17.29 -3.95
CA VAL A 11 23.02 -18.68 -4.38
C VAL A 11 21.85 -18.92 -5.32
N GLN A 12 22.08 -18.75 -6.63
CA GLN A 12 21.21 -19.32 -7.66
C GLN A 12 21.22 -20.84 -7.49
N SER A 13 20.21 -21.39 -6.81
CA SER A 13 20.05 -22.84 -6.58
C SER A 13 19.50 -23.56 -7.81
N HIS A 14 20.02 -23.25 -8.99
CA HIS A 14 19.70 -23.95 -10.24
C HIS A 14 20.95 -24.53 -10.87
N GLN A 15 21.63 -25.39 -10.12
CA GLN A 15 22.49 -26.43 -10.71
C GLN A 15 21.99 -27.80 -10.24
N LYS A 16 21.15 -28.45 -11.06
CA LYS A 16 21.00 -29.91 -11.02
C LYS A 16 22.28 -30.54 -11.56
N LYS A 17 23.38 -30.48 -10.80
CA LYS A 17 24.56 -31.30 -11.09
C LYS A 17 24.31 -32.71 -10.57
N ARG A 18 23.93 -33.63 -11.46
CA ARG A 18 24.10 -35.08 -11.27
C ARG A 18 25.59 -35.42 -11.42
N ALA A 19 26.42 -34.91 -10.52
CA ALA A 19 27.82 -35.28 -10.46
C ALA A 19 28.08 -35.81 -9.05
N GLN A 20 28.35 -37.10 -8.96
CA GLN A 20 28.92 -37.70 -7.76
C GLN A 20 30.24 -36.97 -7.49
N HIS A 21 30.40 -36.43 -6.29
CA HIS A 21 31.62 -35.71 -5.92
C HIS A 21 32.82 -36.65 -6.12
N PRO A 22 33.93 -36.21 -6.76
CA PRO A 22 35.04 -37.09 -7.13
C PRO A 22 35.71 -37.80 -5.95
N ASN A 23 35.40 -37.39 -4.71
CA ASN A 23 35.89 -37.97 -3.46
C ASN A 23 34.82 -38.71 -2.64
N ALA A 24 33.68 -39.08 -3.24
CA ALA A 24 32.66 -39.87 -2.56
C ALA A 24 33.24 -41.24 -2.13
N GLY A 25 33.24 -41.52 -0.82
CA GLY A 25 33.77 -42.76 -0.25
C GLY A 25 35.21 -42.69 0.30
N THR A 26 35.94 -41.59 0.09
CA THR A 26 37.31 -41.45 0.64
C THR A 26 37.31 -40.78 2.04
N ARG A 27 38.39 -40.99 2.82
CA ARG A 27 38.57 -40.37 4.15
C ARG A 27 38.55 -38.84 4.08
N PHE A 28 39.09 -38.26 2.99
CA PHE A 28 39.03 -36.82 2.69
C PHE A 28 37.62 -36.34 2.39
N GLY A 29 36.80 -37.13 1.67
CA GLY A 29 35.38 -36.84 1.44
C GLY A 29 34.53 -36.85 2.73
N ARG A 30 34.89 -37.68 3.73
CA ARG A 30 34.22 -37.68 5.05
C ARG A 30 34.47 -36.41 5.86
N VAL A 31 35.67 -35.83 5.78
CA VAL A 31 36.00 -34.56 6.45
C VAL A 31 35.29 -33.38 5.77
N TYR A 32 35.22 -33.40 4.44
CA TYR A 32 34.46 -32.42 3.65
C TYR A 32 32.95 -32.44 3.98
N ASN A 33 32.36 -33.64 4.12
CA ASN A 33 30.96 -33.81 4.53
C ASN A 33 30.68 -33.35 5.97
N ARG A 34 31.63 -33.53 6.90
CA ARG A 34 31.47 -33.04 8.30
C ARG A 34 31.37 -31.52 8.38
N GLY A 35 32.13 -30.80 7.56
CA GLY A 35 32.00 -29.34 7.43
C GLY A 35 30.67 -28.92 6.80
N PHE A 36 30.21 -29.66 5.79
CA PHE A 36 28.97 -29.35 5.05
C PHE A 36 27.68 -29.64 5.85
N ILE A 37 27.68 -30.68 6.69
CA ILE A 37 26.53 -31.03 7.56
C ILE A 37 26.29 -29.97 8.65
N ARG A 38 27.33 -29.25 9.09
CA ARG A 38 27.19 -28.20 10.12
C ARG A 38 26.72 -26.85 9.58
N TYR A 39 26.89 -26.57 8.29
CA TYR A 39 26.73 -25.20 7.76
C TYR A 39 25.95 -25.07 6.43
N GLY A 40 25.40 -26.15 5.85
CA GLY A 40 24.71 -26.12 4.55
C GLY A 40 23.25 -26.58 4.58
N PHE A 41 22.37 -25.92 3.79
CA PHE A 41 20.92 -26.15 3.63
C PHE A 41 20.48 -27.52 3.02
N GLY A 42 21.36 -28.52 2.98
CA GLY A 42 21.07 -29.82 2.37
C GLY A 42 22.33 -30.57 1.99
N GLY A 43 22.93 -31.28 2.95
CA GLY A 43 24.09 -32.14 2.74
C GLY A 43 23.71 -33.57 2.31
N PHE A 44 24.64 -34.27 1.67
CA PHE A 44 24.51 -35.71 1.39
C PHE A 44 24.33 -36.47 2.72
N GLY A 45 23.19 -37.17 2.86
CA GLY A 45 22.80 -37.89 4.08
C GLY A 45 21.73 -37.22 4.94
N MET A 46 21.32 -35.99 4.61
CA MET A 46 20.18 -35.32 5.25
C MET A 46 18.88 -35.64 4.51
N SER A 47 17.86 -36.12 5.20
CA SER A 47 16.53 -36.33 4.60
C SER A 47 15.92 -34.97 4.23
N VAL A 48 15.42 -34.85 3.00
CA VAL A 48 14.78 -33.62 2.52
C VAL A 48 13.36 -33.59 3.04
N TYR A 49 13.05 -32.63 3.92
CA TYR A 49 11.67 -32.28 4.23
C TYR A 49 11.27 -31.05 3.41
N SER A 50 10.02 -31.01 2.94
CA SER A 50 9.47 -29.82 2.28
C SER A 50 8.87 -28.91 3.35
N PRO A 51 9.54 -27.83 3.78
CA PRO A 51 8.92 -26.90 4.71
C PRO A 51 7.71 -26.24 4.05
N LYS A 52 6.66 -26.01 4.84
CA LYS A 52 5.53 -25.18 4.41
C LYS A 52 6.08 -23.82 3.98
N LYS A 53 5.82 -23.43 2.72
CA LYS A 53 6.23 -22.11 2.20
C LYS A 53 5.69 -21.02 3.12
N ASN A 54 6.57 -20.10 3.53
CA ASN A 54 6.15 -18.91 4.27
C ASN A 54 5.24 -18.05 3.38
N ARG A 55 4.02 -17.78 3.85
CA ARG A 55 3.01 -16.95 3.16
C ARG A 55 2.75 -15.64 3.91
N ASN A 56 3.68 -15.22 4.76
CA ASN A 56 3.59 -13.95 5.45
C ASN A 56 3.80 -12.77 4.48
N PHE A 57 3.23 -11.61 4.82
CA PHE A 57 3.57 -10.36 4.16
C PHE A 57 5.01 -9.98 4.52
N THR A 58 5.86 -9.88 3.52
CA THR A 58 7.26 -9.44 3.67
C THR A 58 7.35 -7.95 3.34
N VAL A 59 8.06 -7.19 4.18
CA VAL A 59 8.33 -5.76 3.94
C VAL A 59 9.15 -5.61 2.66
N GLU A 60 8.78 -4.66 1.80
CA GLU A 60 9.55 -4.37 0.59
C GLU A 60 10.96 -3.90 0.97
N PRO A 61 12.01 -4.45 0.35
CA PRO A 61 13.37 -4.03 0.66
C PRO A 61 13.56 -2.55 0.29
N PRO A 62 14.26 -1.76 1.11
CA PRO A 62 14.57 -0.38 0.76
C PRO A 62 15.46 -0.35 -0.49
N GLN A 63 15.34 0.71 -1.30
CA GLN A 63 16.22 0.90 -2.44
C GLN A 63 17.68 1.00 -1.96
N GLU A 64 18.58 0.20 -2.55
CA GLU A 64 19.97 -0.02 -2.11
C GLU A 64 20.92 1.19 -2.30
N SER A 65 20.40 2.42 -2.48
CA SER A 65 21.19 3.60 -2.86
C SER A 65 21.37 4.63 -1.74
N VAL A 66 21.60 4.19 -0.50
CA VAL A 66 22.02 5.09 0.58
C VAL A 66 23.54 4.95 0.78
N PRO A 67 24.38 5.85 0.24
CA PRO A 67 25.84 5.76 0.36
C PRO A 67 26.36 5.97 1.80
N ASP A 68 25.51 6.30 2.77
CA ASP A 68 25.90 6.77 4.10
C ASP A 68 25.21 6.05 5.27
N VAL A 69 24.96 4.75 5.16
CA VAL A 69 24.39 3.94 6.27
C VAL A 69 25.26 3.96 7.54
N LEU A 70 26.55 4.30 7.41
CA LEU A 70 27.52 4.36 8.52
C LEU A 70 27.78 5.78 9.03
N ALA A 71 27.14 6.80 8.45
CA ALA A 71 27.31 8.18 8.88
C ALA A 71 26.47 8.44 10.14
N ALA A 72 27.13 8.83 11.25
CA ALA A 72 26.49 9.00 12.55
C ALA A 72 25.54 10.21 12.63
N ASP A 73 25.66 11.14 11.69
CA ASP A 73 24.92 12.40 11.59
C ASP A 73 23.69 12.31 10.68
N ARG A 74 23.44 11.15 10.04
CA ARG A 74 22.34 10.98 9.09
C ARG A 74 21.27 10.02 9.60
N GLY A 75 20.01 10.40 9.36
CA GLY A 75 18.88 9.51 9.59
C GLY A 75 18.86 8.34 8.59
N LEU A 76 18.30 7.20 9.02
CA LEU A 76 18.18 5.99 8.20
C LEU A 76 17.27 6.17 6.97
N THR A 77 16.35 7.15 6.99
CA THR A 77 15.35 7.36 5.94
C THR A 77 15.45 8.77 5.33
N PRO A 78 15.85 8.89 4.04
CA PRO A 78 15.92 10.19 3.37
C PRO A 78 14.52 10.62 2.88
N THR A 79 13.67 11.09 3.78
CA THR A 79 12.29 11.49 3.43
C THR A 79 12.20 13.00 3.16
N THR A 80 12.10 13.40 1.89
CA THR A 80 11.81 14.79 1.49
C THR A 80 10.67 14.81 0.49
N ARG A 81 9.55 15.47 0.83
CA ARG A 81 8.32 15.56 0.03
C ARG A 81 7.77 16.98 0.02
N SER A 82 6.74 17.24 -0.79
CA SER A 82 6.16 18.58 -0.98
C SER A 82 5.70 19.28 0.31
N LEU A 83 5.21 18.53 1.29
CA LEU A 83 4.77 19.08 2.58
C LEU A 83 5.85 19.05 3.66
N SER A 84 7.03 18.45 3.42
CA SER A 84 8.12 18.41 4.41
C SER A 84 8.49 19.78 4.99
N PRO A 85 8.55 20.89 4.21
CA PRO A 85 8.84 22.21 4.75
C PRO A 85 7.80 22.75 5.75
N ASN A 86 6.58 22.19 5.75
CA ASN A 86 5.50 22.61 6.63
C ASN A 86 5.54 21.88 7.97
N PHE A 87 6.32 20.80 8.08
CA PHE A 87 6.57 20.08 9.34
C PHE A 87 7.81 20.67 9.99
N ARG A 88 7.62 21.69 10.83
CA ARG A 88 8.72 22.39 11.50
C ARG A 88 8.96 21.79 12.87
N ALA A 89 10.23 21.53 13.16
CA ALA A 89 10.70 21.00 14.42
C ALA A 89 11.21 22.12 15.33
N PHE A 90 10.84 22.07 16.59
CA PHE A 90 11.32 22.95 17.66
C PHE A 90 11.88 22.09 18.78
N ALA A 91 13.02 22.48 19.34
CA ALA A 91 13.58 21.82 20.51
C ALA A 91 12.79 22.17 21.77
N LEU A 92 12.65 21.20 22.66
CA LEU A 92 12.08 21.37 24.00
C LEU A 92 13.16 21.23 25.07
N ASP A 93 12.96 21.87 26.22
CA ASP A 93 13.94 21.90 27.32
C ASP A 93 14.21 20.52 27.93
N ASP A 94 13.27 19.59 27.80
CA ASP A 94 13.38 18.19 28.25
C ASP A 94 14.16 17.30 27.26
N GLY A 95 14.65 17.85 26.15
CA GLY A 95 15.32 17.13 25.07
C GLY A 95 14.35 16.54 24.03
N GLY A 96 13.05 16.81 24.15
CA GLY A 96 12.05 16.45 23.15
C GLY A 96 12.07 17.35 21.91
N VAL A 97 11.26 16.96 20.91
CA VAL A 97 11.04 17.75 19.69
C VAL A 97 9.55 18.01 19.51
N LEU A 98 9.15 19.27 19.54
CA LEU A 98 7.81 19.71 19.19
C LEU A 98 7.69 19.89 17.67
N MET A 99 6.73 19.21 17.06
CA MET A 99 6.44 19.33 15.64
C MET A 99 5.21 20.20 15.41
N THR A 100 5.38 21.31 14.70
CA THR A 100 4.23 22.06 14.16
C THR A 100 3.98 21.59 12.73
N HIS A 101 2.75 21.18 12.44
CA HIS A 101 2.35 20.67 11.14
C HIS A 101 0.95 21.19 10.77
N PRO A 102 0.60 21.22 9.47
CA PRO A 102 -0.75 21.58 9.05
C PRO A 102 -1.80 20.59 9.59
N SER A 103 -3.04 21.06 9.73
CA SER A 103 -4.16 20.19 10.11
C SER A 103 -4.53 19.22 8.98
N HIS A 104 -5.27 18.16 9.30
CA HIS A 104 -5.78 17.21 8.30
C HIS A 104 -6.58 17.91 7.20
N GLU A 105 -7.46 18.85 7.59
CA GLU A 105 -8.23 19.68 6.68
C GLU A 105 -7.33 20.49 5.72
N GLN A 106 -6.28 21.13 6.24
CA GLN A 106 -5.35 21.92 5.44
C GLN A 106 -4.59 21.05 4.42
N VAL A 107 -4.19 19.83 4.82
CA VAL A 107 -3.53 18.88 3.91
C VAL A 107 -4.47 18.43 2.79
N MET A 108 -5.73 18.10 3.13
CA MET A 108 -6.74 17.71 2.14
C MET A 108 -7.06 18.85 1.16
N ARG A 109 -7.18 20.09 1.66
CA ARG A 109 -7.35 21.29 0.84
C ARG A 109 -6.17 21.54 -0.10
N TRP A 110 -4.94 21.35 0.38
CA TRP A 110 -3.75 21.47 -0.46
C TRP A 110 -3.78 20.46 -1.61
N GLY A 111 -4.07 19.18 -1.31
CA GLY A 111 -4.19 18.13 -2.33
C GLY A 111 -5.31 18.42 -3.34
N GLN A 112 -6.46 18.91 -2.87
CA GLN A 112 -7.55 19.38 -3.72
C GLN A 112 -7.10 20.50 -4.67
N GLY A 113 -6.35 21.48 -4.15
CA GLY A 113 -5.81 22.59 -4.94
C GLY A 113 -4.84 22.15 -6.03
N VAL A 114 -3.91 21.25 -5.71
CA VAL A 114 -2.97 20.67 -6.69
C VAL A 114 -3.74 19.98 -7.82
N ARG A 115 -4.76 19.19 -7.47
CA ARG A 115 -5.56 18.47 -8.46
C ARG A 115 -6.43 19.39 -9.32
N GLN A 116 -6.99 20.44 -8.74
CA GLN A 116 -7.72 21.44 -9.52
C GLN A 116 -6.78 22.18 -10.48
N ALA A 117 -5.53 22.45 -10.08
CA ALA A 117 -4.54 23.04 -10.97
C ALA A 117 -4.21 22.11 -12.16
N GLU A 118 -4.03 20.81 -11.90
CA GLU A 118 -3.83 19.79 -12.94
C GLU A 118 -5.05 19.69 -13.87
N GLY A 119 -6.26 19.58 -13.31
CA GLY A 119 -7.50 19.47 -14.08
C GLY A 119 -7.86 20.71 -14.89
N ARG A 120 -7.37 21.91 -14.52
CA ARG A 120 -7.51 23.12 -15.33
C ARG A 120 -6.70 23.04 -16.64
N ALA A 121 -5.57 22.33 -16.63
CA ALA A 121 -4.72 22.20 -17.81
C ALA A 121 -5.22 21.11 -18.78
N THR A 122 -5.73 19.99 -18.25
CA THR A 122 -6.11 18.81 -19.06
C THR A 122 -7.62 18.64 -19.25
N GLY A 123 -8.44 19.45 -18.57
CA GLY A 123 -9.86 19.19 -18.37
C GLY A 123 -10.10 18.18 -17.25
N MET A 124 -11.25 18.28 -16.59
CA MET A 124 -11.64 17.36 -15.51
C MET A 124 -12.33 16.12 -16.07
N THR A 125 -11.89 14.94 -15.64
CA THR A 125 -12.59 13.68 -15.93
C THR A 125 -13.69 13.40 -14.89
N ALA A 126 -14.58 12.44 -15.18
CA ALA A 126 -15.60 12.00 -14.22
C ALA A 126 -15.00 11.45 -12.91
N MET A 127 -13.82 10.83 -12.98
CA MET A 127 -13.09 10.39 -11.78
C MET A 127 -12.49 11.58 -11.02
N ASP A 128 -12.15 12.64 -11.75
CA ASP A 128 -11.71 13.89 -11.15
C ASP A 128 -12.78 14.59 -10.35
N GLU A 129 -13.97 14.70 -10.91
CA GLU A 129 -15.11 15.24 -10.20
C GLU A 129 -15.50 14.37 -9.00
N ALA A 130 -15.53 13.04 -9.15
CA ALA A 130 -15.92 12.13 -8.08
C ALA A 130 -14.97 12.22 -6.86
N VAL A 131 -13.65 12.21 -7.09
CA VAL A 131 -12.69 12.32 -5.99
C VAL A 131 -12.62 13.75 -5.45
N ASN A 132 -12.89 14.80 -6.25
CA ASN A 132 -12.99 16.17 -5.75
C ASN A 132 -14.17 16.30 -4.77
N ALA A 133 -15.34 15.76 -5.12
CA ALA A 133 -16.49 15.69 -4.24
C ALA A 133 -16.20 14.88 -2.96
N ARG A 134 -15.44 13.78 -3.06
CA ARG A 134 -15.03 12.99 -1.89
C ARG A 134 -14.09 13.75 -0.97
N ILE A 135 -13.12 14.50 -1.51
CA ILE A 135 -12.24 15.34 -0.70
C ILE A 135 -13.04 16.42 0.03
N GLN A 136 -14.00 17.06 -0.66
CA GLN A 136 -14.87 18.05 -0.04
C GLN A 136 -15.72 17.47 1.09
N SER A 137 -16.28 16.27 0.92
CA SER A 137 -17.03 15.61 1.99
C SER A 137 -16.12 15.35 3.19
N ILE A 138 -14.94 14.75 2.98
CA ILE A 138 -13.98 14.47 4.07
C ILE A 138 -13.53 15.75 4.80
N ILE A 139 -13.40 16.87 4.10
CA ILE A 139 -13.04 18.16 4.69
C ILE A 139 -14.16 18.70 5.59
N ALA A 140 -15.42 18.55 5.18
CA ALA A 140 -16.58 19.14 5.87
C ALA A 140 -17.20 18.20 6.91
N ASP A 141 -17.03 16.89 6.76
CA ASP A 141 -17.64 15.88 7.60
C ASP A 141 -16.97 15.86 8.99
N ASN A 142 -17.75 16.20 10.01
CA ASN A 142 -17.35 16.04 11.41
C ASN A 142 -17.89 14.72 12.01
N THR A 143 -18.31 13.78 11.16
CA THR A 143 -18.91 12.50 11.56
C THR A 143 -18.49 11.38 10.61
N ILE A 144 -18.74 10.13 11.00
CA ILE A 144 -18.42 8.95 10.21
C ILE A 144 -19.63 8.56 9.35
N GLU A 145 -19.43 8.57 8.03
CA GLU A 145 -20.40 8.04 7.07
C GLU A 145 -20.29 6.51 6.98
N ASN A 146 -21.26 5.79 7.54
CA ASN A 146 -21.30 4.31 7.54
C ASN A 146 -22.13 3.71 6.38
N VAL A 147 -22.69 4.55 5.51
CA VAL A 147 -23.54 4.11 4.39
C VAL A 147 -22.74 4.17 3.10
N SER A 148 -23.04 3.26 2.15
CA SER A 148 -22.39 3.31 0.84
C SER A 148 -22.79 4.57 0.07
N LEU A 149 -21.81 5.25 -0.54
CA LEU A 149 -22.04 6.41 -1.42
C LEU A 149 -22.95 6.11 -2.62
N GLN A 150 -23.08 4.83 -3.00
CA GLN A 150 -23.98 4.41 -4.08
C GLN A 150 -25.44 4.33 -3.64
N HIS A 151 -25.71 4.18 -2.34
CA HIS A 151 -27.06 4.03 -1.81
C HIS A 151 -27.95 5.20 -2.19
N TRP A 152 -27.46 6.43 -1.98
CA TRP A 152 -28.20 7.63 -2.36
C TRP A 152 -28.46 7.68 -3.88
N ARG A 153 -27.46 7.38 -4.70
CA ARG A 153 -27.59 7.40 -6.18
C ARG A 153 -28.62 6.39 -6.69
N LYS A 154 -28.57 5.14 -6.19
CA LYS A 154 -29.53 4.09 -6.58
C LYS A 154 -30.95 4.46 -6.18
N ASN A 155 -31.15 4.97 -4.97
CA ASN A 155 -32.47 5.38 -4.49
C ASN A 155 -33.05 6.58 -5.25
N HIS A 156 -32.22 7.41 -5.86
CA HIS A 156 -32.63 8.62 -6.60
C HIS A 156 -32.59 8.45 -8.13
N MET A 157 -32.33 7.24 -8.63
CA MET A 157 -32.23 6.98 -10.08
C MET A 157 -33.53 7.26 -10.85
N TRP A 158 -34.68 7.22 -10.15
CA TRP A 158 -35.99 7.58 -10.73
C TRP A 158 -36.09 9.04 -11.20
N ASN A 159 -35.20 9.93 -10.72
CA ASN A 159 -35.11 11.31 -11.21
C ASN A 159 -34.40 11.40 -12.57
N LEU A 160 -33.45 10.50 -12.83
CA LEU A 160 -32.71 10.45 -14.09
C LEU A 160 -33.47 9.65 -15.15
N VAL A 161 -34.05 8.52 -14.76
CA VAL A 161 -34.79 7.61 -15.65
C VAL A 161 -36.25 8.04 -15.74
N LYS A 162 -36.64 8.60 -16.89
CA LYS A 162 -38.03 9.01 -17.13
C LYS A 162 -38.91 7.80 -17.37
N ALA A 163 -39.98 7.68 -16.57
CA ALA A 163 -41.07 6.75 -16.84
C ALA A 163 -42.16 7.41 -17.70
N HIS A 164 -42.70 6.69 -18.67
CA HIS A 164 -43.84 7.14 -19.47
C HIS A 164 -45.17 6.68 -18.86
N GLY A 165 -46.25 7.44 -19.10
CA GLY A 165 -47.61 7.11 -18.67
C GLY A 165 -48.04 7.73 -17.34
N ARG A 166 -49.24 7.34 -16.88
CA ARG A 166 -49.92 7.93 -15.69
C ARG A 166 -49.22 7.61 -14.35
N LEU A 167 -48.33 6.62 -14.34
CA LEU A 167 -47.58 6.15 -13.17
C LEU A 167 -46.17 6.76 -13.06
N GLN A 168 -45.88 7.84 -13.78
CA GLN A 168 -44.62 8.58 -13.59
C GLN A 168 -44.52 9.07 -12.13
N ARG A 169 -43.42 8.71 -11.47
CA ARG A 169 -43.10 9.15 -10.11
C ARG A 169 -42.72 10.64 -10.14
N ARG A 170 -43.24 11.40 -9.18
CA ARG A 170 -42.91 12.81 -8.96
C ARG A 170 -42.70 13.02 -7.46
N TRP A 171 -41.92 14.03 -7.11
CA TRP A 171 -41.80 14.47 -5.72
C TRP A 171 -43.19 14.71 -5.12
N GLY A 172 -43.42 14.26 -3.90
CA GLY A 172 -44.69 14.41 -3.20
C GLY A 172 -45.85 13.55 -3.74
N THR A 173 -45.59 12.52 -4.56
CA THR A 173 -46.63 11.52 -4.90
C THR A 173 -46.61 10.41 -3.84
N PRO A 174 -47.62 10.32 -2.96
CA PRO A 174 -47.62 9.33 -1.90
C PRO A 174 -47.94 7.93 -2.43
N ASP A 175 -47.34 6.91 -1.82
CA ASP A 175 -47.42 5.52 -2.30
C ASP A 175 -48.85 4.95 -2.29
N PHE A 176 -49.73 5.45 -1.41
CA PHE A 176 -51.13 5.03 -1.34
C PHE A 176 -51.99 5.53 -2.53
N VAL A 177 -51.54 6.56 -3.26
CA VAL A 177 -52.29 7.10 -4.42
C VAL A 177 -52.03 6.30 -5.69
N LYS A 178 -50.89 5.60 -5.80
CA LYS A 178 -50.50 4.91 -7.05
C LYS A 178 -50.08 3.44 -6.90
N GLY A 179 -50.14 2.89 -5.70
CA GLY A 179 -49.70 1.53 -5.41
C GLY A 179 -48.18 1.47 -5.34
N ALA A 180 -47.64 0.89 -4.26
CA ALA A 180 -46.21 0.73 -4.08
C ALA A 180 -45.62 -0.10 -5.22
N ARG A 181 -44.78 0.50 -6.07
CA ARG A 181 -43.88 -0.29 -6.91
C ARG A 181 -42.81 -0.86 -6.00
N THR A 182 -42.80 -2.18 -5.86
CA THR A 182 -41.62 -2.92 -5.44
C THR A 182 -40.43 -2.45 -6.26
N THR A 183 -39.35 -2.15 -5.57
CA THR A 183 -38.11 -1.58 -6.07
C THR A 183 -37.47 -2.52 -7.11
N LEU A 184 -37.86 -2.38 -8.38
CA LEU A 184 -37.26 -3.04 -9.54
C LEU A 184 -35.75 -2.78 -9.70
N TYR A 185 -35.17 -1.90 -8.88
CA TYR A 185 -33.77 -1.47 -8.95
C TYR A 185 -32.95 -1.79 -7.68
N ASN A 186 -33.49 -2.58 -6.74
CA ASN A 186 -32.81 -2.99 -5.49
C ASN A 186 -32.32 -4.45 -5.50
N ASN A 187 -32.11 -5.04 -6.68
CA ASN A 187 -31.34 -6.29 -6.79
C ASN A 187 -29.85 -5.97 -7.05
#